data_AF-A0A973P2R2-F1
#
_entry.id   AF-A0A973P2R2-F1
#
_cell.length_a   1.000
_cell.length_b   1.000
_cell.length_c   1.000
_cell.angle_alpha   90.00
_cell.angle_beta   90.00
_cell.angle_gamma   90.00
#
_symmetry.space_group_name_H-M   'P 1'
#
loop_
_entity.id
_entity.type
_entity.pdbx_description
1 polymer ?
#
loop_
_entity_poly.entity_id
_entity_poly.type
_entity_poly.pdbx_seq_one_letter_code
_entity_poly.pdbx_strand_id
1 'polypeptide(L)'
;MAGIAGCRTSTGSTSAPAATGATVPSTTSTTNAGSTSASGSAPAAATKPSTVAALKGSIRAVFAPPAGTSPAAVEQLVANLRHRAKEAKLDDVTVTARGSSIEMTGRAAEKDQILALAAPGVLQFRIVITSADATDHGQPTGNVGFASAVTIQDFVAADCAKQTPQTGRAMIPEAAIAACDLNHRTKYLLDAAAIEGAALTGASAAQESTGGQNAALAGSWEVDLSFNAAGTAEFAKITQELSQNMGLFATVMDGTVYIAATVQAPITDGKVRITGAFSKEQAESLAAMLQTGALPVRLTQTEVDTYS
;
A
#
# COMPACT_ATOMS: atom_id res chain seq x y z
N MET A 1 -45.62 -24.91 33.85
CA MET A 1 -46.03 -24.11 35.04
C MET A 1 -44.87 -23.17 35.35
N ALA A 2 -45.02 -21.86 35.57
CA ALA A 2 -46.22 -21.01 35.48
C ALA A 2 -45.81 -19.53 35.22
N GLY A 3 -46.80 -18.68 34.84
CA GLY A 3 -46.87 -17.23 35.16
C GLY A 3 -45.86 -16.29 34.48
N ILE A 4 -46.14 -15.48 33.44
CA ILE A 4 -47.31 -14.64 33.05
C ILE A 4 -47.45 -13.34 33.85
N ALA A 5 -47.69 -12.23 33.12
CA ALA A 5 -47.94 -10.84 33.51
C ALA A 5 -46.70 -9.96 33.82
N GLY A 6 -46.65 -8.68 33.41
CA GLY A 6 -47.64 -8.00 32.55
C GLY A 6 -47.30 -6.55 32.14
N CYS A 7 -47.34 -6.31 30.83
CA CYS A 7 -47.65 -5.08 30.08
C CYS A 7 -47.89 -3.75 30.83
N ARG A 8 -47.25 -2.67 30.35
CA ARG A 8 -47.96 -1.41 30.03
C ARG A 8 -47.29 -0.59 28.91
N THR A 9 -48.12 0.04 28.09
CA THR A 9 -47.75 0.90 26.96
C THR A 9 -47.74 2.38 27.33
N SER A 10 -46.94 3.18 26.64
CA SER A 10 -47.06 4.66 26.67
C SER A 10 -46.87 5.25 25.27
N THR A 11 -47.98 5.46 24.56
CA THR A 11 -48.02 6.21 23.30
C THR A 11 -48.10 7.72 23.56
N GLY A 12 -47.23 8.52 22.94
CA GLY A 12 -47.32 9.97 22.93
C GLY A 12 -47.14 10.49 21.50
N SER A 13 -48.11 11.27 20.99
CA SER A 13 -48.12 11.77 19.61
C SER A 13 -48.57 13.22 19.55
N THR A 14 -47.71 14.10 19.05
CA THR A 14 -47.91 15.51 18.65
C THR A 14 -46.56 16.02 18.11
N SER A 15 -46.42 16.94 17.15
CA SER A 15 -47.28 17.47 16.07
C SER A 15 -46.45 18.53 15.33
N ALA A 16 -46.48 18.61 13.99
CA ALA A 16 -45.91 19.75 13.25
C ALA A 16 -46.84 21.00 13.35
N PRO A 17 -46.35 22.24 13.10
CA PRO A 17 -46.11 22.72 11.73
C PRO A 17 -44.87 23.65 11.57
N ALA A 18 -44.74 24.28 10.40
CA ALA A 18 -43.60 25.13 10.00
C ALA A 18 -43.93 26.65 10.01
N ALA A 19 -42.89 27.49 9.94
CA ALA A 19 -42.99 28.90 9.52
C ALA A 19 -41.65 29.45 8.99
N THR A 20 -41.72 30.36 8.01
CA THR A 20 -40.79 31.48 7.63
C THR A 20 -39.26 31.35 7.83
N GLY A 21 -38.39 31.80 6.91
CA GLY A 21 -38.59 32.61 5.70
C GLY A 21 -37.94 33.99 5.82
N ALA A 22 -36.86 34.24 5.08
CA ALA A 22 -36.19 35.54 4.94
C ALA A 22 -35.59 35.66 3.53
N THR A 23 -35.57 36.87 2.97
CA THR A 23 -35.18 37.13 1.58
C THR A 23 -34.11 38.24 1.51
N VAL A 24 -33.41 38.32 0.38
CA VAL A 24 -32.39 39.33 0.04
C VAL A 24 -32.87 40.76 0.30
N PRO A 25 -31.93 41.71 0.40
CA PRO A 25 -31.94 42.75 -0.64
C PRO A 25 -30.57 42.92 -1.33
N SER A 26 -30.63 43.04 -2.66
CA SER A 26 -29.57 43.64 -3.48
C SER A 26 -29.84 45.14 -3.65
N THR A 27 -28.78 45.94 -3.81
CA THR A 27 -28.88 47.37 -4.18
C THR A 27 -27.84 47.72 -5.23
N THR A 28 -28.21 48.51 -6.25
CA THR A 28 -27.39 48.76 -7.43
C THR A 28 -27.55 50.21 -7.94
N SER A 29 -26.44 50.94 -8.05
CA SER A 29 -26.28 52.22 -8.81
C SER A 29 -24.79 52.58 -8.84
N THR A 30 -24.09 52.80 -9.97
CA THR A 30 -24.10 54.00 -10.86
C THR A 30 -23.92 55.32 -10.09
N THR A 31 -23.06 56.30 -10.45
CA THR A 31 -22.26 56.60 -11.69
C THR A 31 -21.11 57.59 -11.29
N ASN A 32 -20.10 58.02 -12.07
CA ASN A 32 -19.71 57.89 -13.50
C ASN A 32 -18.18 58.15 -13.71
N ALA A 33 -17.69 57.91 -14.94
CA ALA A 33 -16.59 58.58 -15.69
C ALA A 33 -15.26 59.04 -15.02
N GLY A 34 -14.14 58.59 -15.62
CA GLY A 34 -12.80 59.18 -15.42
C GLY A 34 -11.74 58.53 -16.33
N SER A 35 -11.33 59.20 -17.41
CA SER A 35 -10.47 58.62 -18.46
C SER A 35 -9.06 59.24 -18.51
N THR A 36 -8.02 58.40 -18.46
CA THR A 36 -6.67 58.74 -18.91
C THR A 36 -6.00 57.51 -19.56
N SER A 37 -5.20 57.74 -20.59
CA SER A 37 -4.50 56.69 -21.33
C SER A 37 -3.08 56.48 -20.80
N ALA A 38 -2.66 55.21 -20.68
CA ALA A 38 -1.28 54.82 -20.41
C ALA A 38 -0.95 53.49 -21.12
N SER A 39 -0.37 53.59 -22.32
CA SER A 39 0.06 52.42 -23.10
C SER A 39 1.35 51.82 -22.55
N GLY A 40 1.24 50.85 -21.64
CA GLY A 40 2.36 50.08 -21.09
C GLY A 40 2.50 48.70 -21.74
N SER A 41 3.46 48.54 -22.65
CA SER A 41 3.73 47.26 -23.32
C SER A 41 4.40 46.26 -22.37
N ALA A 42 3.62 45.32 -21.82
CA ALA A 42 4.18 44.14 -21.15
C ALA A 42 4.62 43.09 -22.22
N PRO A 43 5.82 42.49 -22.10
CA PRO A 43 6.27 41.47 -23.05
C PRO A 43 5.44 40.20 -22.92
N ALA A 44 5.18 39.53 -24.05
CA ALA A 44 4.39 38.30 -24.08
C ALA A 44 5.04 37.19 -23.23
N ALA A 45 4.27 36.60 -22.32
CA ALA A 45 4.68 35.40 -21.61
C ALA A 45 4.90 34.27 -22.62
N ALA A 46 6.15 33.81 -22.77
CA ALA A 46 6.50 32.80 -23.74
C ALA A 46 5.96 31.42 -23.32
N THR A 47 4.72 31.12 -23.73
CA THR A 47 4.16 29.76 -23.70
C THR A 47 4.99 28.87 -24.61
N LYS A 48 6.04 28.26 -24.06
CA LYS A 48 6.89 27.29 -24.73
C LYS A 48 6.00 26.16 -25.25
N PRO A 49 5.93 25.92 -26.57
CA PRO A 49 5.05 24.88 -27.09
C PRO A 49 5.55 23.50 -26.64
N SER A 50 4.72 22.78 -25.91
CA SER A 50 4.93 21.36 -25.61
C SER A 50 4.64 20.53 -26.85
N THR A 51 5.52 20.63 -27.84
CA THR A 51 5.43 19.89 -29.11
C THR A 51 5.44 18.40 -28.82
N VAL A 52 4.46 17.66 -29.36
CA VAL A 52 4.26 16.21 -29.10
C VAL A 52 5.52 15.37 -29.34
N ALA A 53 6.41 15.80 -30.25
CA ALA A 53 7.71 15.20 -30.47
C ALA A 53 8.62 15.10 -29.22
N ALA A 54 8.45 16.00 -28.24
CA ALA A 54 9.20 16.01 -26.98
C ALA A 54 8.64 15.04 -25.92
N LEU A 55 7.48 14.42 -26.18
CA LEU A 55 6.90 13.39 -25.32
C LEU A 55 7.23 11.96 -25.79
N LYS A 56 7.81 11.78 -26.98
CA LYS A 56 8.04 10.45 -27.55
C LYS A 56 9.00 9.63 -26.67
N GLY A 57 8.58 8.42 -26.28
CA GLY A 57 9.30 7.56 -25.35
C GLY A 57 9.04 7.85 -23.87
N SER A 58 8.05 8.69 -23.52
CA SER A 58 7.68 9.01 -22.13
C SER A 58 6.37 8.34 -21.67
N ILE A 59 6.20 8.27 -20.36
CA ILE A 59 4.96 7.93 -19.67
C ILE A 59 4.49 9.13 -18.82
N ARG A 60 3.17 9.30 -18.72
CA ARG A 60 2.50 10.17 -17.75
C ARG A 60 1.45 9.33 -17.02
N ALA A 61 1.45 9.35 -15.69
CA ALA A 61 0.52 8.62 -14.86
C ALA A 61 -0.07 9.55 -13.78
N VAL A 62 -1.39 9.54 -13.60
CA VAL A 62 -2.10 10.41 -12.64
C VAL A 62 -2.80 9.58 -11.59
N PHE A 63 -2.62 9.99 -10.34
CA PHE A 63 -3.12 9.32 -9.15
C PHE A 63 -3.97 10.26 -8.30
N ALA A 64 -5.12 9.78 -7.84
CA ALA A 64 -5.97 10.46 -6.87
C ALA A 64 -5.74 9.89 -5.47
N PRO A 65 -5.34 10.71 -4.48
CA PRO A 65 -5.49 10.39 -3.06
C PRO A 65 -6.98 10.25 -2.66
N PRO A 66 -7.29 9.70 -1.49
CA PRO A 66 -8.67 9.62 -1.00
C PRO A 66 -9.34 10.99 -0.89
N ALA A 67 -10.66 11.04 -1.13
CA ALA A 67 -11.43 12.27 -0.99
C ALA A 67 -11.28 12.87 0.42
N GLY A 68 -11.01 14.18 0.50
CA GLY A 68 -10.75 14.88 1.76
C GLY A 68 -9.29 14.88 2.24
N THR A 69 -8.36 14.26 1.50
CA THR A 69 -6.91 14.39 1.76
C THR A 69 -6.49 15.87 1.77
N SER A 70 -5.84 16.33 2.84
CA SER A 70 -5.46 17.73 2.98
C SER A 70 -4.27 18.10 2.06
N PRO A 71 -4.12 19.37 1.64
CA PRO A 71 -2.99 19.77 0.78
C PRO A 71 -1.62 19.45 1.37
N ALA A 72 -1.45 19.56 2.70
CA ALA A 72 -0.22 19.17 3.38
C ALA A 72 0.06 17.66 3.29
N ALA A 73 -0.97 16.82 3.32
CA ALA A 73 -0.83 15.38 3.10
C ALA A 73 -0.54 15.05 1.63
N VAL A 74 -1.05 15.82 0.66
CA VAL A 74 -0.68 15.69 -0.77
C VAL A 74 0.79 16.03 -0.99
N GLU A 75 1.30 17.12 -0.42
CA GLU A 75 2.73 17.46 -0.51
C GLU A 75 3.63 16.42 0.19
N GLN A 76 3.20 15.87 1.33
CA GLN A 76 3.93 14.76 1.98
C GLN A 76 3.94 13.48 1.13
N LEU A 77 2.83 13.15 0.45
CA LEU A 77 2.79 12.02 -0.49
C LEU A 77 3.73 12.25 -1.68
N VAL A 78 3.72 13.46 -2.24
CA VAL A 78 4.65 13.86 -3.31
C VAL A 78 6.11 13.78 -2.85
N ALA A 79 6.43 14.19 -1.62
CA ALA A 79 7.77 14.03 -1.04
C ALA A 79 8.17 12.56 -0.88
N ASN A 80 7.30 11.71 -0.35
CA ASN A 80 7.54 10.27 -0.21
C ASN A 80 7.75 9.58 -1.57
N LEU A 81 6.93 9.92 -2.58
CA LEU A 81 7.05 9.39 -3.95
C LEU A 81 8.35 9.83 -4.63
N ARG A 82 8.79 11.09 -4.46
CA ARG A 82 10.11 11.56 -4.94
C ARG A 82 11.26 10.80 -4.27
N HIS A 83 11.14 10.53 -2.96
CA HIS A 83 12.14 9.72 -2.25
C HIS A 83 12.20 8.30 -2.81
N ARG A 84 11.05 7.66 -3.05
CA ARG A 84 10.98 6.32 -3.68
C ARG A 84 11.60 6.30 -5.07
N ALA A 85 11.29 7.27 -5.93
CA ALA A 85 11.87 7.36 -7.26
C ALA A 85 13.41 7.41 -7.21
N LYS A 86 13.95 8.23 -6.28
CA LYS A 86 15.39 8.35 -6.05
C LYS A 86 16.04 7.05 -5.56
N GLU A 87 15.49 6.39 -4.53
CA GLU A 87 16.09 5.14 -4.03
C GLU A 87 15.94 3.99 -5.05
N ALA A 88 14.88 4.03 -5.88
CA ALA A 88 14.68 3.12 -7.02
C ALA A 88 15.54 3.46 -8.26
N LYS A 89 16.37 4.52 -8.19
CA LYS A 89 17.30 4.97 -9.25
C LYS A 89 16.60 5.40 -10.55
N LEU A 90 15.36 5.89 -10.42
CA LEU A 90 14.56 6.42 -11.51
C LEU A 90 14.82 7.92 -11.69
N ASP A 91 16.05 8.29 -12.06
CA ASP A 91 16.52 9.69 -12.07
C ASP A 91 15.72 10.62 -13.01
N ASP A 92 15.13 10.08 -14.08
CA ASP A 92 14.28 10.81 -15.03
C ASP A 92 12.83 11.04 -14.52
N VAL A 93 12.46 10.53 -13.33
CA VAL A 93 11.08 10.60 -12.83
C VAL A 93 10.78 11.92 -12.12
N THR A 94 9.79 12.64 -12.65
CA THR A 94 9.22 13.81 -11.97
C THR A 94 7.90 13.44 -11.29
N VAL A 95 7.69 13.96 -10.08
CA VAL A 95 6.44 13.81 -9.32
C VAL A 95 5.96 15.20 -8.93
N THR A 96 4.71 15.54 -9.26
CA THR A 96 4.13 16.88 -9.06
C THR A 96 2.70 16.80 -8.53
N ALA A 97 2.31 17.77 -7.69
CA ALA A 97 0.91 17.98 -7.36
C ALA A 97 0.20 18.73 -8.50
N ARG A 98 -0.95 18.22 -8.92
CA ARG A 98 -1.84 18.80 -9.94
C ARG A 98 -3.22 19.01 -9.31
N GLY A 99 -3.35 20.08 -8.52
CA GLY A 99 -4.56 20.35 -7.74
C GLY A 99 -4.74 19.29 -6.63
N SER A 100 -5.80 18.50 -6.72
CA SER A 100 -6.07 17.38 -5.80
C SER A 100 -5.38 16.06 -6.18
N SER A 101 -4.77 15.97 -7.36
CA SER A 101 -4.14 14.75 -7.87
C SER A 101 -2.62 14.84 -7.86
N ILE A 102 -1.95 13.69 -7.97
CA ILE A 102 -0.50 13.56 -8.11
C ILE A 102 -0.21 13.07 -9.54
N GLU A 103 0.65 13.77 -10.26
CA GLU A 103 1.10 13.39 -11.60
C GLU A 103 2.57 12.96 -11.55
N MET A 104 2.84 11.77 -12.07
CA MET A 104 4.18 11.21 -12.24
C MET A 104 4.51 11.09 -13.74
N THR A 105 5.72 11.48 -14.13
CA THR A 105 6.22 11.38 -15.51
C THR A 105 7.61 10.77 -15.52
N GLY A 106 7.95 9.98 -16.54
CA GLY A 106 9.28 9.40 -16.71
C GLY A 106 9.42 8.70 -18.07
N ARG A 107 10.35 7.75 -18.20
CA ARG A 107 10.54 7.00 -19.45
C ARG A 107 9.50 5.89 -19.59
N ALA A 108 8.97 5.69 -20.80
CA ALA A 108 8.00 4.63 -21.09
C ALA A 108 8.55 3.22 -20.83
N ALA A 109 9.88 3.04 -20.91
CA ALA A 109 10.56 1.77 -20.60
C ALA A 109 10.54 1.42 -19.09
N GLU A 110 10.34 2.41 -18.21
CA GLU A 110 10.30 2.24 -16.74
C GLU A 110 8.87 2.19 -16.21
N LYS A 111 7.88 2.07 -17.10
CA LYS A 111 6.44 2.17 -16.80
C LYS A 111 6.03 1.44 -15.53
N ASP A 112 6.36 0.16 -15.41
CA ASP A 112 5.89 -0.66 -14.31
C ASP A 112 6.57 -0.29 -12.98
N GLN A 113 7.83 0.18 -13.02
CA GLN A 113 8.52 0.73 -11.85
C GLN A 113 7.89 2.07 -11.40
N ILE A 114 7.56 2.94 -12.36
CA ILE A 114 6.92 4.24 -12.11
C ILE A 114 5.53 4.06 -11.49
N LEU A 115 4.74 3.10 -11.98
CA LEU A 115 3.45 2.76 -11.39
C LEU A 115 3.61 2.13 -10.00
N ALA A 116 4.63 1.28 -9.79
CA ALA A 116 4.92 0.67 -8.50
C ALA A 116 5.29 1.68 -7.39
N LEU A 117 5.82 2.88 -7.73
CA LEU A 117 6.08 3.93 -6.74
C LEU A 117 4.83 4.30 -5.92
N ALA A 118 3.65 4.27 -6.56
CA ALA A 118 2.35 4.59 -5.97
C ALA A 118 1.69 3.42 -5.23
N ALA A 119 2.29 2.22 -5.24
CA ALA A 119 1.84 1.11 -4.40
C ALA A 119 1.97 1.51 -2.92
N PRO A 120 1.10 1.05 -2.01
CA PRO A 120 1.15 1.50 -0.62
C PRO A 120 2.46 1.06 0.07
N GLY A 121 2.88 -0.20 -0.07
CA GLY A 121 4.08 -0.75 0.55
C GLY A 121 3.89 -1.11 2.02
N VAL A 122 2.69 -1.53 2.44
CA VAL A 122 2.43 -1.96 3.82
C VAL A 122 3.07 -3.33 4.06
N LEU A 123 4.31 -3.32 4.52
CA LEU A 123 5.06 -4.51 4.94
C LEU A 123 4.68 -4.93 6.37
N GLN A 124 4.36 -6.20 6.54
CA GLN A 124 4.04 -6.85 7.80
C GLN A 124 4.68 -8.24 7.84
N PHE A 125 5.23 -8.62 9.00
CA PHE A 125 5.75 -9.95 9.26
C PHE A 125 4.80 -10.69 10.20
N ARG A 126 4.37 -11.89 9.79
CA ARG A 126 3.25 -12.62 10.42
C ARG A 126 3.64 -14.08 10.65
N ILE A 127 3.11 -14.67 11.70
CA ILE A 127 3.18 -16.12 11.93
C ILE A 127 2.16 -16.80 11.01
N VAL A 128 2.56 -17.89 10.36
CA VAL A 128 1.62 -18.75 9.60
C VAL A 128 0.90 -19.68 10.58
N ILE A 129 -0.42 -19.58 10.64
CA ILE A 129 -1.27 -20.50 11.41
C ILE A 129 -1.44 -21.81 10.63
N THR A 130 -1.74 -21.70 9.33
CA THR A 130 -1.77 -22.84 8.39
C THR A 130 -1.70 -22.35 6.94
N SER A 131 -1.47 -23.28 6.00
CA SER A 131 -1.41 -23.03 4.57
C SER A 131 -2.03 -24.17 3.78
N ALA A 132 -2.66 -23.88 2.65
CA ALA A 132 -3.24 -24.86 1.73
C ALA A 132 -3.05 -24.43 0.27
N ASP A 133 -3.31 -25.34 -0.67
CA ASP A 133 -3.30 -25.02 -2.10
C ASP A 133 -4.31 -23.91 -2.44
N ALA A 134 -3.96 -23.08 -3.44
CA ALA A 134 -4.70 -21.90 -3.88
C ALA A 134 -6.19 -22.10 -4.22
N THR A 135 -6.61 -23.34 -4.46
CA THR A 135 -7.99 -23.71 -4.85
C THR A 135 -8.61 -24.77 -3.91
N ASP A 136 -7.95 -25.07 -2.79
CA ASP A 136 -8.58 -25.83 -1.72
C ASP A 136 -9.71 -24.99 -1.09
N HIS A 137 -10.78 -25.64 -0.65
CA HIS A 137 -11.89 -25.02 0.10
C HIS A 137 -12.14 -25.74 1.43
N GLY A 138 -11.19 -26.56 1.89
CA GLY A 138 -11.15 -27.17 3.21
C GLY A 138 -11.08 -26.15 4.35
N GLN A 139 -11.50 -26.58 5.53
CA GLN A 139 -11.31 -25.81 6.77
C GLN A 139 -9.82 -25.76 7.13
N PRO A 140 -9.32 -24.62 7.65
CA PRO A 140 -7.93 -24.50 8.10
C PRO A 140 -7.63 -25.48 9.24
N THR A 141 -6.50 -26.18 9.13
CA THR A 141 -6.00 -27.15 10.11
C THR A 141 -5.16 -26.46 11.20
N GLY A 142 -4.92 -27.16 12.32
CA GLY A 142 -4.11 -26.65 13.43
C GLY A 142 -4.90 -25.81 14.44
N ASN A 143 -4.19 -25.02 15.26
CA ASN A 143 -4.81 -24.19 16.29
C ASN A 143 -5.25 -22.83 15.72
N VAL A 144 -6.45 -22.82 15.12
CA VAL A 144 -7.04 -21.62 14.50
C VAL A 144 -7.78 -20.71 15.50
N GLY A 145 -7.69 -20.96 16.81
CA GLY A 145 -8.47 -20.26 17.85
C GLY A 145 -8.21 -18.75 17.97
N PHE A 146 -7.11 -18.26 17.39
CA PHE A 146 -6.75 -16.84 17.31
C PHE A 146 -7.40 -16.13 16.11
N ALA A 147 -7.81 -16.88 15.08
CA ALA A 147 -8.44 -16.33 13.89
C ALA A 147 -9.95 -16.10 14.11
N SER A 148 -10.45 -14.93 13.70
CA SER A 148 -11.89 -14.66 13.73
C SER A 148 -12.64 -15.60 12.79
N ALA A 149 -13.91 -15.91 13.10
CA ALA A 149 -14.76 -16.72 12.21
C ALA A 149 -14.86 -16.12 10.79
N VAL A 150 -14.80 -14.80 10.66
CA VAL A 150 -14.73 -14.12 9.35
C VAL A 150 -13.40 -14.43 8.64
N THR A 151 -12.26 -14.37 9.35
CA THR A 151 -10.95 -14.72 8.76
C THR A 151 -10.89 -16.19 8.30
N ILE A 152 -11.52 -17.09 9.05
CA ILE A 152 -11.63 -18.51 8.66
C ILE A 152 -12.46 -18.65 7.38
N GLN A 153 -13.56 -17.91 7.23
CA GLN A 153 -14.34 -17.88 5.98
C GLN A 153 -13.57 -17.21 4.83
N ASP A 154 -12.84 -16.12 5.08
CA ASP A 154 -11.96 -15.48 4.10
C ASP A 154 -10.92 -16.49 3.55
N PHE A 155 -10.31 -17.30 4.42
CA PHE A 155 -9.38 -18.37 4.02
C PHE A 155 -10.07 -19.48 3.23
N VAL A 156 -11.24 -19.94 3.65
CA VAL A 156 -12.01 -21.00 2.97
C VAL A 156 -12.46 -20.56 1.57
N ALA A 157 -12.92 -19.32 1.44
CA ALA A 157 -13.42 -18.75 0.19
C ALA A 157 -12.31 -18.18 -0.73
N ALA A 158 -11.06 -18.07 -0.25
CA ALA A 158 -9.93 -17.64 -1.07
C ALA A 158 -9.65 -18.64 -2.20
N ASP A 159 -9.66 -18.13 -3.43
CA ASP A 159 -9.25 -18.81 -4.66
C ASP A 159 -8.16 -17.95 -5.32
N CYS A 160 -6.89 -18.25 -5.04
CA CYS A 160 -5.80 -17.34 -5.43
C CYS A 160 -5.69 -17.14 -6.94
N ALA A 161 -6.13 -18.11 -7.75
CA ALA A 161 -6.16 -18.01 -9.22
C ALA A 161 -7.24 -17.03 -9.73
N LYS A 162 -8.20 -16.64 -8.88
CA LYS A 162 -9.25 -15.66 -9.18
C LYS A 162 -9.17 -14.37 -8.35
N GLN A 163 -8.29 -14.27 -7.35
CA GLN A 163 -8.27 -13.10 -6.46
C GLN A 163 -7.80 -11.82 -7.16
N THR A 164 -8.64 -10.79 -7.07
CA THR A 164 -8.28 -9.38 -7.25
C THR A 164 -7.32 -8.90 -6.15
N PRO A 165 -6.66 -7.74 -6.29
CA PRO A 165 -5.81 -7.19 -5.23
C PRO A 165 -6.49 -7.15 -3.87
N GLN A 166 -5.74 -7.51 -2.83
CA GLN A 166 -6.26 -7.56 -1.45
C GLN A 166 -6.72 -6.17 -1.00
N THR A 167 -7.84 -6.11 -0.28
CA THR A 167 -8.41 -4.83 0.19
C THR A 167 -8.80 -4.88 1.66
N GLY A 168 -8.59 -3.76 2.37
CA GLY A 168 -9.02 -3.58 3.75
C GLY A 168 -8.30 -4.50 4.75
N ARG A 169 -8.92 -5.64 5.08
CA ARG A 169 -8.53 -6.53 6.18
C ARG A 169 -7.09 -7.02 6.09
N ALA A 170 -6.62 -7.36 4.89
CA ALA A 170 -5.27 -7.91 4.67
C ALA A 170 -4.11 -6.95 5.01
N MET A 171 -4.41 -5.69 5.34
CA MET A 171 -3.43 -4.66 5.69
C MET A 171 -3.54 -4.20 7.15
N ILE A 172 -4.49 -4.73 7.95
CA ILE A 172 -4.68 -4.35 9.36
C ILE A 172 -3.68 -5.12 10.23
N PRO A 173 -2.73 -4.47 10.93
CA PRO A 173 -1.71 -5.17 11.71
C PRO A 173 -2.30 -6.12 12.76
N GLU A 174 -3.28 -5.65 13.53
CA GLU A 174 -3.79 -6.32 14.74
C GLU A 174 -4.77 -7.46 14.45
N ALA A 175 -5.13 -7.69 13.18
CA ALA A 175 -6.07 -8.73 12.76
C ALA A 175 -5.33 -9.93 12.17
N ALA A 176 -5.79 -11.14 12.48
CA ALA A 176 -5.48 -12.34 11.69
C ALA A 176 -6.14 -12.24 10.30
N ILE A 177 -5.41 -12.60 9.25
CA ILE A 177 -5.79 -12.41 7.84
C ILE A 177 -5.70 -13.71 7.03
N ALA A 178 -6.48 -13.78 5.95
CA ALA A 178 -6.24 -14.72 4.86
C ALA A 178 -5.45 -14.01 3.74
N ALA A 179 -4.49 -14.69 3.15
CA ALA A 179 -3.60 -14.11 2.13
C ALA A 179 -3.16 -15.16 1.09
N CYS A 180 -2.85 -14.73 -0.13
CA CYS A 180 -2.29 -15.58 -1.19
C CYS A 180 -0.82 -15.20 -1.47
N ASP A 181 -0.04 -16.14 -2.01
CA ASP A 181 1.34 -15.87 -2.44
C ASP A 181 1.43 -15.20 -3.83
N LEU A 182 2.59 -14.61 -4.12
CA LEU A 182 2.92 -14.00 -5.42
C LEU A 182 2.73 -14.94 -6.63
N ASN A 183 2.84 -16.26 -6.46
CA ASN A 183 2.67 -17.23 -7.55
C ASN A 183 1.20 -17.67 -7.72
N HIS A 184 0.28 -17.20 -6.87
CA HIS A 184 -1.12 -17.62 -6.82
C HIS A 184 -1.30 -19.15 -6.66
N ARG A 185 -0.35 -19.82 -5.98
CA ARG A 185 -0.34 -21.29 -5.77
C ARG A 185 -0.69 -21.70 -4.34
N THR A 186 -0.44 -20.85 -3.35
CA THR A 186 -0.66 -21.17 -1.94
C THR A 186 -1.44 -20.06 -1.25
N LYS A 187 -2.45 -20.45 -0.47
CA LYS A 187 -3.15 -19.56 0.47
C LYS A 187 -2.71 -19.84 1.90
N TYR A 188 -2.70 -18.79 2.72
CA TYR A 188 -2.24 -18.80 4.10
C TYR A 188 -3.31 -18.20 5.01
N LEU A 189 -3.51 -18.85 6.16
CA LEU A 189 -4.12 -18.23 7.32
C LEU A 189 -2.98 -17.71 8.20
N LEU A 190 -2.96 -16.40 8.41
CA LEU A 190 -1.89 -15.69 9.09
C LEU A 190 -2.41 -15.05 10.37
N ASP A 191 -1.61 -15.09 11.42
CA ASP A 191 -1.90 -14.36 12.66
C ASP A 191 -1.66 -12.85 12.46
N ALA A 192 -1.91 -12.05 13.51
CA ALA A 192 -1.56 -10.64 13.59
C ALA A 192 -0.10 -10.35 13.17
N ALA A 193 0.16 -9.13 12.71
CA ALA A 193 1.49 -8.64 12.41
C ALA A 193 2.32 -8.60 13.71
N ALA A 194 3.27 -9.53 13.83
CA ALA A 194 4.16 -9.61 14.97
C ALA A 194 5.29 -8.58 14.88
N ILE A 195 5.64 -8.15 13.65
CA ILE A 195 6.52 -7.01 13.38
C ILE A 195 5.98 -6.26 12.15
N GLU A 196 6.04 -4.93 12.16
CA GLU A 196 5.66 -4.08 11.03
C GLU A 196 6.88 -3.49 10.31
N GLY A 197 6.71 -3.06 9.06
CA GLY A 197 7.78 -2.42 8.27
C GLY A 197 8.38 -1.16 8.91
N ALA A 198 7.66 -0.48 9.81
CA ALA A 198 8.19 0.62 10.62
C ALA A 198 9.31 0.19 11.61
N ALA A 199 9.51 -1.12 11.82
CA ALA A 199 10.63 -1.65 12.57
C ALA A 199 11.94 -1.78 11.76
N LEU A 200 11.94 -1.51 10.44
CA LEU A 200 13.15 -1.56 9.62
C LEU A 200 14.06 -0.34 9.84
N THR A 201 15.37 -0.55 9.65
CA THR A 201 16.41 0.49 9.54
C THR A 201 17.02 0.56 8.14
N GLY A 202 16.88 -0.49 7.34
CA GLY A 202 17.35 -0.52 5.95
C GLY A 202 16.75 -1.68 5.16
N ALA A 203 16.66 -1.48 3.85
CA ALA A 203 16.30 -2.48 2.86
C ALA A 203 17.21 -2.28 1.64
N SER A 204 17.79 -3.34 1.08
CA SER A 204 18.73 -3.24 -0.03
C SER A 204 18.61 -4.41 -1.00
N ALA A 205 18.60 -4.09 -2.29
CA ALA A 205 18.68 -5.10 -3.35
C ALA A 205 20.07 -5.75 -3.35
N ALA A 206 20.09 -7.07 -3.21
CA ALA A 206 21.28 -7.90 -3.27
C ALA A 206 21.14 -8.94 -4.41
N GLN A 207 22.27 -9.54 -4.81
CA GLN A 207 22.30 -10.65 -5.76
C GLN A 207 22.67 -11.92 -4.99
N GLU A 208 21.83 -12.96 -5.05
CA GLU A 208 22.08 -14.20 -4.32
C GLU A 208 23.32 -14.90 -4.87
N SER A 209 24.21 -15.28 -3.96
CA SER A 209 25.53 -15.81 -4.32
C SER A 209 25.47 -17.29 -4.66
N THR A 210 26.44 -17.78 -5.46
CA THR A 210 26.54 -19.19 -5.85
C THR A 210 26.80 -20.16 -4.67
N GLY A 211 27.14 -19.63 -3.49
CA GLY A 211 27.24 -20.37 -2.22
C GLY A 211 26.25 -19.85 -1.16
N GLY A 212 25.18 -19.18 -1.58
CA GLY A 212 24.19 -18.55 -0.71
C GLY A 212 23.19 -19.53 -0.08
N GLN A 213 22.21 -18.97 0.61
CA GLN A 213 21.17 -19.73 1.32
C GLN A 213 20.27 -20.49 0.34
N ASN A 214 20.10 -19.96 -0.88
CA ASN A 214 19.30 -20.55 -1.95
C ASN A 214 20.14 -20.73 -3.22
N ALA A 215 21.08 -21.69 -3.21
CA ALA A 215 21.95 -21.97 -4.36
C ALA A 215 21.17 -22.27 -5.68
N ALA A 216 19.92 -22.72 -5.61
CA ALA A 216 19.03 -22.88 -6.77
C ALA A 216 18.58 -21.55 -7.42
N LEU A 217 18.74 -20.42 -6.71
CA LEU A 217 18.45 -19.06 -7.18
C LEU A 217 19.74 -18.26 -7.46
N ALA A 218 20.92 -18.88 -7.42
CA ALA A 218 22.20 -18.21 -7.60
C ALA A 218 22.24 -17.30 -8.85
N GLY A 219 22.64 -16.04 -8.64
CA GLY A 219 22.66 -15.00 -9.67
C GLY A 219 21.35 -14.21 -9.83
N SER A 220 20.24 -14.66 -9.23
CA SER A 220 18.98 -13.89 -9.11
C SER A 220 19.11 -12.76 -8.09
N TRP A 221 18.15 -11.84 -8.07
CA TRP A 221 18.10 -10.79 -7.06
C TRP A 221 17.13 -11.09 -5.92
N GLU A 222 17.43 -10.50 -4.77
CA GLU A 222 16.76 -10.63 -3.48
C GLU A 222 16.78 -9.27 -2.77
N VAL A 223 15.98 -9.12 -1.71
CA VAL A 223 16.04 -7.92 -0.86
C VAL A 223 16.43 -8.32 0.56
N ASP A 224 17.63 -7.90 0.96
CA ASP A 224 18.10 -7.99 2.34
C ASP A 224 17.50 -6.82 3.16
N LEU A 225 17.04 -7.13 4.36
CA LEU A 225 16.37 -6.24 5.30
C LEU A 225 17.09 -6.25 6.65
N SER A 226 17.10 -5.12 7.33
CA SER A 226 17.64 -4.99 8.70
C SER A 226 16.64 -4.31 9.62
N PHE A 227 16.36 -4.91 10.77
CA PHE A 227 15.51 -4.32 11.80
C PHE A 227 16.24 -3.25 12.65
N ASN A 228 15.46 -2.48 13.41
CA ASN A 228 15.94 -1.74 14.58
C ASN A 228 16.06 -2.67 15.79
N ALA A 229 16.68 -2.21 16.88
CA ALA A 229 16.94 -3.05 18.06
C ALA A 229 15.68 -3.69 18.68
N ALA A 230 14.51 -3.05 18.60
CA ALA A 230 13.25 -3.61 19.09
C ALA A 230 12.72 -4.69 18.14
N GLY A 231 12.73 -4.44 16.82
CA GLY A 231 12.38 -5.44 15.81
C GLY A 231 13.29 -6.67 15.86
N THR A 232 14.60 -6.48 16.06
CA THR A 232 15.57 -7.56 16.26
C THR A 232 15.23 -8.41 17.49
N ALA A 233 14.89 -7.79 18.62
CA ALA A 233 14.57 -8.51 19.85
C ALA A 233 13.27 -9.32 19.72
N GLU A 234 12.22 -8.76 19.13
CA GLU A 234 10.96 -9.46 18.92
C GLU A 234 11.10 -10.55 17.83
N PHE A 235 11.87 -10.32 16.77
CA PHE A 235 12.16 -11.34 15.76
C PHE A 235 12.94 -12.52 16.32
N ALA A 236 13.94 -12.27 17.17
CA ALA A 236 14.69 -13.30 17.88
C ALA A 236 13.77 -14.16 18.76
N LYS A 237 12.81 -13.54 19.47
CA LYS A 237 11.79 -14.24 20.27
C LYS A 237 10.86 -15.10 19.39
N ILE A 238 10.26 -14.52 18.35
CA ILE A 238 9.35 -15.25 17.45
C ILE A 238 10.05 -16.45 16.80
N THR A 239 11.27 -16.26 16.31
CA THR A 239 12.05 -17.34 15.68
C THR A 239 12.52 -18.40 16.68
N GLN A 240 12.78 -18.02 17.94
CA GLN A 240 13.05 -18.95 19.04
C GLN A 240 11.83 -19.80 19.41
N GLU A 241 10.61 -19.29 19.25
CA GLU A 241 9.37 -20.04 19.46
C GLU A 241 9.05 -20.95 18.25
N LEU A 242 9.13 -20.43 17.01
CA LEU A 242 8.83 -21.19 15.80
C LEU A 242 9.81 -22.35 15.53
N SER A 243 11.10 -22.16 15.82
CA SER A 243 12.14 -23.19 15.59
C SER A 243 11.94 -24.46 16.42
N GLN A 244 11.22 -24.39 17.55
CA GLN A 244 10.90 -25.57 18.38
C GLN A 244 9.92 -26.53 17.69
N ASN A 245 9.12 -26.03 16.74
CA ASN A 245 8.04 -26.78 16.10
C ASN A 245 8.13 -26.76 14.56
N MET A 246 9.26 -26.30 13.99
CA MET A 246 9.44 -26.05 12.54
C MET A 246 8.34 -25.15 11.95
N GLY A 247 7.90 -24.16 12.73
CA GLY A 247 6.85 -23.21 12.34
C GLY A 247 7.27 -22.31 11.18
N LEU A 248 6.28 -21.79 10.45
CA LEU A 248 6.50 -20.93 9.29
C LEU A 248 6.29 -19.44 9.66
N PHE A 249 7.19 -18.60 9.14
CA PHE A 249 7.15 -17.15 9.25
C PHE A 249 6.95 -16.54 7.86
N ALA A 250 6.01 -15.60 7.73
CA ALA A 250 5.61 -15.00 6.46
C ALA A 250 5.95 -13.51 6.41
N THR A 251 6.58 -13.10 5.32
CA THR A 251 6.74 -11.69 4.94
C THR A 251 5.61 -11.32 3.99
N VAL A 252 4.76 -10.39 4.41
CA VAL A 252 3.54 -9.96 3.71
C VAL A 252 3.66 -8.51 3.30
N MET A 253 3.28 -8.17 2.08
CA MET A 253 3.23 -6.78 1.62
C MET A 253 1.91 -6.50 0.93
N ASP A 254 1.19 -5.47 1.40
CA ASP A 254 -0.15 -5.12 0.92
C ASP A 254 -1.15 -6.30 0.88
N GLY A 255 -1.00 -7.23 1.83
CA GLY A 255 -1.83 -8.42 1.96
C GLY A 255 -1.37 -9.63 1.13
N THR A 256 -0.35 -9.49 0.28
CA THR A 256 0.21 -10.60 -0.52
C THR A 256 1.41 -11.21 0.19
N VAL A 257 1.51 -12.54 0.23
CA VAL A 257 2.67 -13.26 0.81
C VAL A 257 3.81 -13.27 -0.20
N TYR A 258 4.92 -12.60 0.13
CA TYR A 258 6.12 -12.57 -0.71
C TYR A 258 6.99 -13.81 -0.48
N ILE A 259 7.14 -14.22 0.78
CA ILE A 259 7.82 -15.44 1.19
C ILE A 259 7.17 -15.96 2.47
N ALA A 260 7.00 -17.28 2.57
CA ALA A 260 6.69 -17.98 3.80
C ALA A 260 7.73 -19.09 4.00
N ALA A 261 8.58 -18.95 5.01
CA ALA A 261 9.72 -19.81 5.24
C ALA A 261 9.58 -20.55 6.57
N THR A 262 9.93 -21.84 6.60
CA THR A 262 10.13 -22.60 7.83
C THR A 262 11.31 -22.00 8.60
N VAL A 263 11.15 -21.81 9.91
CA VAL A 263 12.21 -21.38 10.81
C VAL A 263 12.88 -22.60 11.43
N GLN A 264 14.15 -22.85 11.12
CA GLN A 264 14.92 -23.99 11.66
C GLN A 264 15.75 -23.64 12.90
N ALA A 265 16.03 -22.35 13.12
CA ALA A 265 16.83 -21.85 14.23
C ALA A 265 16.40 -20.41 14.61
N PRO A 266 16.71 -19.94 15.84
CA PRO A 266 16.50 -18.55 16.23
C PRO A 266 17.38 -17.59 15.41
N ILE A 267 16.83 -16.46 14.95
CA ILE A 267 17.55 -15.45 14.17
C ILE A 267 17.73 -14.20 15.03
N THR A 268 18.93 -14.07 15.62
CA THR A 268 19.21 -13.08 16.66
C THR A 268 19.95 -11.83 16.16
N ASP A 269 20.32 -11.76 14.89
CA ASP A 269 21.09 -10.64 14.31
C ASP A 269 20.22 -9.54 13.68
N GLY A 270 18.90 -9.75 13.61
CA GLY A 270 17.93 -8.77 13.12
C GLY A 270 17.85 -8.66 11.60
N LYS A 271 18.42 -9.62 10.85
CA LYS A 271 18.35 -9.64 9.39
C LYS A 271 17.25 -10.55 8.88
N VAL A 272 16.56 -10.10 7.83
CA VAL A 272 15.57 -10.88 7.08
C VAL A 272 15.85 -10.70 5.60
N ARG A 273 15.46 -11.68 4.79
CA ARG A 273 15.70 -11.69 3.35
C ARG A 273 14.42 -12.08 2.62
N ILE A 274 14.04 -11.28 1.63
CA ILE A 274 12.97 -11.64 0.69
C ILE A 274 13.63 -12.23 -0.56
N THR A 275 13.55 -13.54 -0.73
CA THR A 275 13.92 -14.22 -1.98
C THR A 275 12.67 -14.44 -2.84
N GLY A 276 12.83 -14.35 -4.16
CA GLY A 276 11.71 -14.50 -5.10
C GLY A 276 12.11 -14.62 -6.57
N ALA A 277 13.38 -14.96 -6.85
CA ALA A 277 13.97 -14.97 -8.20
C ALA A 277 13.81 -13.62 -8.94
N PHE A 278 13.94 -12.49 -8.23
CA PHE A 278 13.65 -11.17 -8.77
C PHE A 278 14.66 -10.76 -9.86
N SER A 279 14.21 -9.91 -10.78
CA SER A 279 15.11 -9.07 -11.56
C SER A 279 15.76 -8.01 -10.66
N LYS A 280 16.87 -7.41 -11.13
CA LYS A 280 17.53 -6.31 -10.41
C LYS A 280 16.58 -5.14 -10.18
N GLU A 281 15.83 -4.77 -11.21
CA GLU A 281 14.91 -3.64 -11.26
C GLU A 281 13.73 -3.86 -10.30
N GLN A 282 13.25 -5.10 -10.20
CA GLN A 282 12.25 -5.51 -9.22
C GLN A 282 12.79 -5.40 -7.79
N ALA A 283 13.97 -5.93 -7.51
CA ALA A 283 14.59 -5.87 -6.19
C ALA A 283 14.94 -4.43 -5.77
N GLU A 284 15.46 -3.60 -6.69
CA GLU A 284 15.77 -2.18 -6.42
C GLU A 284 14.48 -1.37 -6.15
N SER A 285 13.41 -1.61 -6.91
CA SER A 285 12.10 -0.95 -6.68
C SER A 285 11.46 -1.40 -5.36
N LEU A 286 11.59 -2.69 -5.01
CA LEU A 286 11.08 -3.26 -3.77
C LEU A 286 11.84 -2.75 -2.55
N ALA A 287 13.18 -2.73 -2.60
CA ALA A 287 14.03 -2.16 -1.56
C ALA A 287 13.75 -0.67 -1.34
N ALA A 288 13.63 0.11 -2.42
CA ALA A 288 13.28 1.53 -2.36
C ALA A 288 11.93 1.78 -1.66
N MET A 289 10.88 1.04 -2.06
CA MET A 289 9.57 1.12 -1.43
C MET A 289 9.64 0.84 0.08
N LEU A 290 10.35 -0.22 0.48
CA LEU A 290 10.52 -0.59 1.89
C LEU A 290 11.35 0.42 2.69
N GLN A 291 12.44 0.94 2.14
CA GLN A 291 13.32 1.91 2.81
C GLN A 291 12.61 3.25 3.07
N THR A 292 11.67 3.66 2.21
CA THR A 292 10.83 4.85 2.45
C THR A 292 9.65 4.62 3.40
N GLY A 293 9.38 3.37 3.78
CA GLY A 293 8.16 3.00 4.50
C GLY A 293 6.89 3.07 3.65
N ALA A 294 5.75 2.71 4.26
CA ALA A 294 4.46 2.69 3.58
C ALA A 294 3.91 4.10 3.29
N LEU A 295 3.16 4.26 2.19
CA LEU A 295 2.38 5.48 1.95
C LEU A 295 1.23 5.57 2.97
N PRO A 296 1.00 6.75 3.59
CA PRO A 296 -0.01 6.91 4.64
C PRO A 296 -1.46 6.80 4.13
N VAL A 297 -1.68 6.86 2.82
CA VAL A 297 -2.97 6.61 2.16
C VAL A 297 -2.76 5.83 0.87
N ARG A 298 -3.81 5.12 0.42
CA ARG A 298 -3.78 4.44 -0.89
C ARG A 298 -4.13 5.42 -2.00
N LEU A 299 -3.34 5.37 -3.07
CA LEU A 299 -3.52 6.17 -4.28
C LEU A 299 -4.33 5.37 -5.31
N THR A 300 -5.35 5.99 -5.91
CA THR A 300 -6.10 5.40 -7.02
C THR A 300 -5.50 5.88 -8.34
N GLN A 301 -5.03 4.96 -9.18
CA GLN A 301 -4.61 5.28 -10.55
C GLN A 301 -5.83 5.72 -11.36
N THR A 302 -5.76 6.92 -11.95
CA THR A 302 -6.88 7.55 -12.70
C THR A 302 -6.62 7.66 -14.19
N GLU A 303 -5.36 7.82 -14.61
CA GLU A 303 -4.97 8.05 -16.01
C GLU A 303 -3.54 7.52 -16.21
N VAL A 304 -3.26 6.86 -17.34
CA VAL A 304 -1.90 6.45 -17.74
C VAL A 304 -1.74 6.60 -19.25
N ASP A 305 -1.02 7.63 -19.66
CA ASP A 305 -0.63 7.87 -21.05
C ASP A 305 0.76 7.26 -21.30
N THR A 306 0.96 6.61 -22.44
CA THR A 306 2.28 6.16 -22.88
C THR A 306 2.50 6.62 -24.33
N TYR A 307 3.51 7.45 -24.56
CA TYR A 307 3.71 8.15 -25.82
C TYR A 307 4.78 7.44 -26.66
N SER A 308 4.37 6.81 -27.77
CA SER A 308 5.17 5.88 -28.59
C SER A 308 6.01 6.53 -29.69
#